data_AF-A0A3C1Q3Z9-F1
#
_entry.id   AF-A0A3C1Q3Z9-F1
#
_cell.length_a   1.000
_cell.length_b   1.000
_cell.length_c   1.000
_cell.angle_alpha   90.00
_cell.angle_beta   90.00
_cell.angle_gamma   90.00
#
_symmetry.space_group_name_H-M   'P 1'
#
loop_
_entity.id
_entity.type
_entity.pdbx_description
1 polymer ?
#
loop_
_entity_poly.entity_id
_entity_poly.type
_entity_poly.pdbx_seq_one_letter_code
_entity_poly.pdbx_strand_id
1 'polypeptide(L)'
;MPDNIKNDRYFAEGFRELDESLAETTSMLAEALPLDAALRSLVPWQEGKPFPEKIPSGAEREGAQLLSICFELLNIVEERVAWKFRSARRTSHGADAIKGLWPSVIKRLSEAGLTEQEVITTLKKVQVEPVLTAHPTEAKRPSVRVRHKAIYEELRSYESAKNDPHYGRRVADSLRAELQTLWYTGEIFVQRPAVQEELRNALPYLSETFPEVVIRLDRSLELAWQDAGWNIENLRKENAYPKLRFSNWIGGDRDGHPFVTPEVTKSTLAELHENAVCMHQRHLIKVADKLTLAPPFTKVPSRLKEAIQTYIKELGDAGSRIAHRYRVEPWQTFIRLLVERFEQGKYETSAEYLSDLNLAHESLCEAKASMTAHEWIFPLIRLAEIFGLHLASLDVRNNSEAHDAAAAQLFAKVGIPDGENFPTWTEEKRRQFLVAELSNPRPFLTRYEEAGDDADNILAYFRLLATHLRKRGPDCLGQLIISMTRSVSDILLVQLLCREAGLAKL
;
A
#
# COMPACT_ATOMS: atom_id res chain seq x y z
N MET A 1 21.67 -24.34 17.39
CA MET A 1 20.36 -24.55 18.04
C MET A 1 19.87 -25.96 17.72
N PRO A 2 19.60 -26.84 18.69
CA PRO A 2 18.97 -28.12 18.40
C PRO A 2 17.45 -27.93 18.25
N ASP A 3 16.93 -28.28 17.06
CA ASP A 3 15.67 -28.98 16.76
C ASP A 3 14.36 -28.75 17.52
N ASN A 4 14.20 -27.71 18.34
CA ASN A 4 12.88 -27.29 18.88
C ASN A 4 11.93 -26.70 17.80
N ILE A 5 12.28 -26.85 16.52
CA ILE A 5 11.44 -26.52 15.36
C ILE A 5 10.35 -27.60 15.16
N LYS A 6 10.46 -28.77 15.80
CA LYS A 6 9.47 -29.87 15.75
C LYS A 6 8.80 -30.12 17.10
N ASN A 7 8.16 -29.11 17.68
CA ASN A 7 7.32 -29.38 18.83
C ASN A 7 5.95 -29.81 18.30
N ASP A 8 5.81 -31.10 17.94
CA ASP A 8 4.56 -31.68 17.40
C ASP A 8 3.35 -31.34 18.27
N ARG A 9 3.58 -31.17 19.58
CA ARG A 9 2.59 -30.69 20.54
C ARG A 9 2.04 -29.31 20.21
N TYR A 10 2.89 -28.36 19.81
CA TYR A 10 2.44 -27.00 19.44
C TYR A 10 1.64 -27.03 18.14
N PHE A 11 2.03 -27.83 17.15
CA PHE A 11 1.23 -28.00 15.94
C PHE A 11 -0.12 -28.64 16.26
N ALA A 12 -0.15 -29.69 17.08
CA ALA A 12 -1.37 -30.32 17.53
C ALA A 12 -2.28 -29.37 18.34
N GLU A 13 -1.70 -28.52 19.19
CA GLU A 13 -2.44 -27.48 19.94
C GLU A 13 -2.99 -26.41 18.98
N GLY A 14 -2.22 -25.97 17.99
CA GLY A 14 -2.67 -24.99 16.98
C GLY A 14 -3.80 -25.52 16.10
N PHE A 15 -3.70 -26.75 15.60
CA PHE A 15 -4.77 -27.38 14.83
C PHE A 15 -6.02 -27.63 15.67
N ARG A 16 -5.87 -28.03 16.94
CA ARG A 16 -7.00 -28.16 17.85
C ARG A 16 -7.71 -26.82 18.06
N GLU A 17 -6.97 -25.75 18.32
CA GLU A 17 -7.53 -24.42 18.48
C GLU A 17 -8.24 -23.94 17.20
N LEU A 18 -7.67 -24.25 16.02
CA LEU A 18 -8.30 -23.99 14.73
C LEU A 18 -9.63 -24.74 14.59
N ASP A 19 -9.63 -26.05 14.84
CA ASP A 19 -10.83 -26.88 14.76
C ASP A 19 -11.91 -26.40 15.74
N GLU A 20 -11.55 -26.12 17.00
CA GLU A 20 -12.47 -25.62 18.02
C GLU A 20 -13.04 -24.24 17.67
N SER A 21 -12.18 -23.29 17.28
CA SER A 21 -12.60 -21.93 16.93
C SER A 21 -13.45 -21.91 15.66
N LEU A 22 -13.13 -22.76 14.68
CA LEU A 22 -13.88 -22.87 13.44
C LEU A 22 -15.24 -23.51 13.69
N ALA A 23 -15.32 -24.59 14.47
CA ALA A 23 -16.57 -25.23 14.85
C ALA A 23 -17.48 -24.28 15.64
N GLU A 24 -16.93 -23.51 16.58
CA GLU A 24 -17.67 -22.50 17.34
C GLU A 24 -18.21 -21.40 16.40
N THR A 25 -17.37 -20.89 15.50
CA THR A 25 -17.74 -19.80 14.58
C THR A 25 -18.76 -20.24 13.53
N THR A 26 -18.62 -21.42 12.94
CA THR A 26 -19.62 -21.94 11.97
C THR A 26 -20.91 -22.38 12.65
N SER A 27 -20.87 -22.80 13.91
CA SER A 27 -22.09 -23.03 14.71
C SER A 27 -22.83 -21.73 14.97
N MET A 28 -22.14 -20.64 15.33
CA MET A 28 -22.75 -19.31 15.45
C MET A 28 -23.35 -18.83 14.13
N LEU A 29 -22.70 -19.09 13.00
CA LEU A 29 -23.26 -18.80 11.67
C LEU A 29 -24.57 -19.57 11.46
N ALA A 30 -24.58 -20.88 11.71
CA ALA A 30 -25.77 -21.73 11.54
C ALA A 30 -26.95 -21.33 12.46
N GLU A 31 -26.65 -20.79 13.65
CA GLU A 31 -27.63 -20.23 14.58
C GLU A 31 -28.15 -18.86 14.14
N ALA A 32 -27.27 -18.00 13.62
CA ALA A 32 -27.60 -16.63 13.23
C ALA A 32 -28.42 -16.56 11.94
N LEU A 33 -28.30 -17.56 11.07
CA LEU A 33 -28.95 -17.58 9.77
C LEU A 33 -30.29 -18.34 9.79
N PRO A 34 -31.33 -17.85 9.08
CA PRO A 34 -32.60 -18.55 8.93
C PRO A 34 -32.48 -19.69 7.90
N LEU A 35 -31.58 -20.65 8.13
CA LEU A 35 -31.35 -21.79 7.24
C LEU A 35 -32.45 -22.85 7.40
N ASP A 36 -32.95 -23.34 6.28
CA ASP A 36 -33.75 -24.57 6.25
C ASP A 36 -32.86 -25.80 6.52
N ALA A 37 -33.48 -26.99 6.58
CA ALA A 37 -32.75 -28.22 6.87
C ALA A 37 -31.70 -28.56 5.79
N ALA A 38 -31.97 -28.22 4.53
CA ALA A 38 -31.08 -28.50 3.40
C ALA A 38 -29.82 -27.64 3.48
N LEU A 39 -29.96 -26.32 3.64
CA LEU A 39 -28.83 -25.41 3.78
C LEU A 39 -28.09 -25.60 5.09
N ARG A 40 -28.78 -25.88 6.20
CA ARG A 40 -28.12 -26.17 7.49
C ARG A 40 -27.26 -27.44 7.42
N SER A 41 -27.57 -28.38 6.53
CA SER A 41 -26.73 -29.56 6.29
C SER A 41 -25.41 -29.25 5.57
N LEU A 42 -25.30 -28.09 4.92
CA LEU A 42 -24.10 -27.66 4.20
C LEU A 42 -23.06 -26.97 5.07
N VAL A 43 -23.39 -26.56 6.30
CA VAL A 43 -22.42 -25.87 7.17
C VAL A 43 -21.33 -26.85 7.61
N PRO A 44 -20.07 -26.66 7.16
CA PRO A 44 -18.98 -27.59 7.45
C PRO A 44 -18.38 -27.36 8.85
N TRP A 45 -17.50 -28.29 9.25
CA TRP A 45 -16.72 -28.23 10.49
C TRP A 45 -17.55 -28.20 11.78
N GLN A 46 -18.78 -28.71 11.72
CA GLN A 46 -19.58 -28.97 12.92
C GLN A 46 -19.28 -30.38 13.46
N GLU A 47 -19.32 -30.53 14.78
CA GLU A 47 -18.97 -31.79 15.45
C GLU A 47 -19.78 -32.98 14.89
N GLY A 48 -19.08 -34.00 14.41
CA GLY A 48 -19.68 -35.22 13.85
C GLY A 48 -20.26 -35.13 12.44
N LYS A 49 -20.09 -34.00 11.71
CA LYS A 49 -20.57 -33.85 10.33
C LYS A 49 -19.44 -33.87 9.29
N PRO A 50 -19.52 -34.70 8.23
CA PRO A 50 -18.57 -34.65 7.13
C PRO A 50 -18.78 -33.39 6.29
N PHE A 51 -17.74 -32.99 5.55
CA PHE A 51 -17.85 -31.90 4.57
C PHE A 51 -18.87 -32.28 3.48
N PRO A 52 -19.77 -31.36 3.05
CA PRO A 52 -20.81 -31.69 2.09
C PRO A 52 -20.21 -31.98 0.70
N GLU A 53 -20.54 -33.15 0.13
CA GLU A 53 -20.07 -33.52 -1.22
C GLU A 53 -20.90 -32.91 -2.35
N LYS A 54 -22.17 -32.57 -2.09
CA LYS A 54 -23.11 -32.05 -3.08
C LYS A 54 -24.01 -30.98 -2.46
N ILE A 55 -24.30 -29.95 -3.25
CA ILE A 55 -25.33 -28.96 -2.90
C ILE A 55 -26.70 -29.56 -3.26
N PRO A 56 -27.71 -29.53 -2.36
CA PRO A 56 -29.06 -29.97 -2.65
C PRO A 56 -29.64 -29.26 -3.88
N SER A 57 -30.35 -30.01 -4.72
CA SER A 57 -31.00 -29.47 -5.91
C SER A 57 -32.03 -28.40 -5.53
N GLY A 58 -31.98 -27.25 -6.21
CA GLY A 58 -32.82 -26.08 -5.91
C GLY A 58 -32.26 -25.13 -4.84
N ALA A 59 -31.09 -25.42 -4.28
CA ALA A 59 -30.37 -24.57 -3.32
C ALA A 59 -28.96 -24.20 -3.81
N GLU A 60 -28.70 -24.27 -5.11
CA GLU A 60 -27.36 -24.11 -5.70
C GLU A 60 -26.76 -22.74 -5.38
N ARG A 61 -27.56 -21.68 -5.47
CA ARG A 61 -27.10 -20.31 -5.25
C ARG A 61 -26.81 -20.04 -3.77
N GLU A 62 -27.78 -20.31 -2.90
CA GLU A 62 -27.69 -20.12 -1.46
C GLU A 62 -26.63 -21.05 -0.86
N GLY A 63 -26.54 -22.29 -1.34
CA GLY A 63 -25.52 -23.25 -0.94
C GLY A 63 -24.11 -22.83 -1.35
N ALA A 64 -23.92 -22.33 -2.57
CA ALA A 64 -22.63 -21.80 -3.01
C ALA A 64 -22.21 -20.58 -2.18
N GLN A 65 -23.13 -19.66 -1.90
CA GLN A 65 -22.86 -18.51 -1.05
C GLN A 65 -22.52 -18.93 0.40
N LEU A 66 -23.28 -19.87 0.97
CA LEU A 66 -23.02 -20.36 2.32
C LEU A 66 -21.64 -21.00 2.44
N LEU A 67 -21.27 -21.84 1.47
CA LEU A 67 -19.94 -22.46 1.43
C LEU A 67 -18.83 -21.43 1.23
N SER A 68 -19.04 -20.43 0.36
CA SER A 68 -18.11 -19.29 0.20
C SER A 68 -17.85 -18.61 1.54
N ILE A 69 -18.91 -18.22 2.26
CA ILE A 69 -18.79 -17.58 3.57
C ILE A 69 -18.07 -18.50 4.55
N CYS A 70 -18.35 -19.80 4.56
CA CYS A 70 -17.66 -20.75 5.44
C CYS A 70 -16.14 -20.79 5.14
N PHE A 71 -15.73 -20.84 3.87
CA PHE A 71 -14.31 -20.79 3.52
C PHE A 71 -13.64 -19.46 3.89
N GLU A 72 -14.35 -18.33 3.81
CA GLU A 72 -13.82 -17.04 4.29
C GLU A 72 -13.68 -17.00 5.81
N LEU A 73 -14.63 -17.59 6.55
CA LEU A 73 -14.50 -17.74 7.99
C LEU A 73 -13.33 -18.63 8.37
N LEU A 74 -13.06 -19.70 7.59
CA LEU A 74 -11.85 -20.51 7.76
C LEU A 74 -10.60 -19.64 7.66
N ASN A 75 -10.49 -18.79 6.62
CA ASN A 75 -9.34 -17.89 6.47
C ASN A 75 -9.20 -16.93 7.66
N ILE A 76 -10.32 -16.31 8.10
CA ILE A 76 -10.34 -15.37 9.23
C ILE A 76 -9.91 -16.06 10.54
N VAL A 77 -10.43 -17.26 10.80
CA VAL A 77 -10.09 -18.06 11.99
C VAL A 77 -8.62 -18.52 11.91
N GLU A 78 -8.15 -18.97 10.75
CA GLU A 78 -6.75 -19.36 10.55
C GLU A 78 -5.80 -18.21 10.85
N GLU A 79 -6.07 -17.01 10.31
CA GLU A 79 -5.27 -15.81 10.61
C GLU A 79 -5.22 -15.50 12.10
N ARG A 80 -6.38 -15.61 12.78
CA ARG A 80 -6.50 -15.35 14.21
C ARG A 80 -5.73 -16.36 15.05
N VAL A 81 -5.86 -17.65 14.76
CA VAL A 81 -5.15 -18.74 15.45
C VAL A 81 -3.65 -18.63 15.20
N ALA A 82 -3.22 -18.36 13.96
CA ALA A 82 -1.82 -18.12 13.62
C ALA A 82 -1.24 -16.92 14.39
N TRP A 83 -2.02 -15.87 14.60
CA TRP A 83 -1.61 -14.74 15.45
C TRP A 83 -1.47 -15.15 16.92
N LYS A 84 -2.47 -15.84 17.50
CA LYS A 84 -2.43 -16.32 18.90
C LYS A 84 -1.21 -17.18 19.15
N PHE A 85 -0.96 -18.11 18.24
CA PHE A 85 0.18 -19.02 18.29
C PHE A 85 1.51 -18.28 18.22
N ARG A 86 1.68 -17.33 17.28
CA ARG A 86 2.88 -16.49 17.20
C ARG A 86 3.10 -15.68 18.48
N SER A 87 2.02 -15.15 19.06
CA SER A 87 2.07 -14.40 20.31
C SER A 87 2.51 -15.29 21.49
N ALA A 88 1.86 -16.44 21.69
CA ALA A 88 2.19 -17.39 22.75
C ALA A 88 3.63 -17.91 22.64
N ARG A 89 4.08 -18.22 21.42
CA ARG A 89 5.46 -18.64 21.15
C ARG A 89 6.46 -17.53 21.47
N ARG A 90 6.16 -16.28 21.12
CA ARG A 90 6.99 -15.12 21.47
C ARG A 90 7.09 -14.94 22.98
N THR A 91 5.98 -15.03 23.70
CA THR A 91 5.96 -14.90 25.18
C THR A 91 6.77 -16.02 25.85
N SER A 92 6.68 -17.25 25.33
CA SER A 92 7.31 -18.41 25.97
C SER A 92 8.79 -18.57 25.61
N HIS A 93 9.20 -18.15 24.41
CA HIS A 93 10.54 -18.45 23.86
C HIS A 93 11.34 -17.21 23.43
N GLY A 94 10.81 -16.00 23.62
CA GLY A 94 11.47 -14.76 23.24
C GLY A 94 11.10 -14.24 21.84
N ALA A 95 11.52 -13.01 21.55
CA ALA A 95 11.19 -12.27 20.33
C ALA A 95 11.68 -12.97 19.04
N ASP A 96 12.86 -13.59 19.10
CA ASP A 96 13.54 -14.28 18.00
C ASP A 96 12.96 -15.67 17.68
N ALA A 97 12.05 -16.18 18.50
CA ALA A 97 11.44 -17.48 18.30
C ALA A 97 10.57 -17.55 17.03
N ILE A 98 10.14 -16.39 16.50
CA ILE A 98 9.36 -16.30 15.26
C ILE A 98 10.28 -16.01 14.09
N LYS A 99 10.47 -17.01 13.24
CA LYS A 99 11.30 -16.92 12.03
C LYS A 99 10.75 -15.87 11.06
N GLY A 100 11.65 -15.19 10.36
CA GLY A 100 11.32 -14.20 9.32
C GLY A 100 10.97 -12.81 9.85
N LEU A 101 10.92 -12.61 11.18
CA LEU A 101 10.76 -11.29 11.79
C LEU A 101 12.12 -10.71 12.19
N TRP A 102 12.19 -9.37 12.34
CA TRP A 102 13.42 -8.64 12.70
C TRP A 102 14.23 -9.27 13.83
N PRO A 103 13.66 -9.65 15.00
CA PRO A 103 14.45 -10.23 16.09
C PRO A 103 15.22 -11.49 15.66
N SER A 104 14.57 -12.39 14.91
CA SER A 104 15.20 -13.61 14.41
C SER A 104 16.29 -13.34 13.37
N VAL A 105 16.09 -12.32 12.53
CA VAL A 105 17.04 -11.95 11.46
C VAL A 105 18.26 -11.26 12.04
N ILE A 106 18.07 -10.27 12.92
CA ILE A 106 19.15 -9.53 13.56
C ILE A 106 19.99 -10.45 14.43
N LYS A 107 19.36 -11.34 15.23
CA LYS A 107 20.08 -12.35 16.00
C LYS A 107 20.95 -13.23 15.10
N ARG A 108 20.42 -13.71 13.98
CA ARG A 108 21.17 -14.53 13.02
C ARG A 108 22.35 -13.78 12.40
N LEU A 109 22.24 -12.48 12.15
CA LEU A 109 23.35 -11.65 11.65
C LEU A 109 24.44 -11.50 12.71
N SER A 110 24.05 -11.26 13.97
CA SER A 110 24.97 -11.20 15.11
C SER A 110 25.69 -12.54 15.33
N GLU A 111 24.96 -13.67 15.30
CA GLU A 111 25.52 -15.03 15.41
C GLU A 111 26.44 -15.41 14.24
N ALA A 112 26.24 -14.81 13.06
CA ALA A 112 27.13 -14.96 11.91
C ALA A 112 28.39 -14.08 12.00
N GLY A 113 28.56 -13.30 13.07
CA GLY A 113 29.73 -12.48 13.32
C GLY A 113 29.74 -11.12 12.61
N LEU A 114 28.61 -10.66 12.07
CA LEU A 114 28.53 -9.31 11.48
C LEU A 114 28.52 -8.26 12.58
N THR A 115 29.30 -7.20 12.37
CA THR A 115 29.32 -6.04 13.26
C THR A 115 28.13 -5.11 13.00
N GLU A 116 27.75 -4.34 14.03
CA GLU A 116 26.68 -3.34 13.92
C GLU A 116 26.90 -2.39 12.71
N GLN A 117 28.13 -1.93 12.50
CA GLN A 117 28.46 -0.99 11.43
C GLN A 117 28.33 -1.61 10.03
N GLU A 118 28.68 -2.89 9.86
CA GLU A 118 28.49 -3.61 8.60
C GLU A 118 27.01 -3.78 8.28
N VAL A 119 26.19 -4.09 9.29
CA VAL A 119 24.74 -4.20 9.10
C VAL A 119 24.13 -2.85 8.77
N ILE A 120 24.48 -1.77 9.48
CA ILE A 120 24.06 -0.39 9.15
C ILE A 120 24.39 -0.05 7.69
N THR A 121 25.62 -0.30 7.28
CA THR A 121 26.10 0.01 5.92
C THR A 121 25.35 -0.77 4.85
N THR A 122 24.98 -2.01 5.16
CA THR A 122 24.23 -2.88 4.25
C THR A 122 22.75 -2.50 4.20
N LEU A 123 22.12 -2.23 5.34
CA LEU A 123 20.70 -1.95 5.46
C LEU A 123 20.29 -0.68 4.71
N LYS A 124 21.14 0.35 4.69
CA LYS A 124 20.96 1.58 3.90
C LYS A 124 20.89 1.34 2.38
N LYS A 125 21.38 0.20 1.90
CA LYS A 125 21.36 -0.20 0.48
C LYS A 125 20.17 -1.09 0.14
N VAL A 126 19.51 -1.67 1.14
CA VAL A 126 18.36 -2.55 0.92
C VAL A 126 17.17 -1.69 0.47
N GLN A 127 16.64 -2.02 -0.71
CA GLN A 127 15.41 -1.46 -1.24
C GLN A 127 14.39 -2.58 -1.46
N VAL A 128 13.15 -2.35 -1.02
CA VAL A 128 12.02 -3.25 -1.23
C VAL A 128 10.88 -2.44 -1.82
N GLU A 129 10.33 -2.93 -2.92
CA GLU A 129 9.28 -2.25 -3.67
C GLU A 129 8.15 -3.23 -4.03
N PRO A 130 7.12 -3.36 -3.17
CA PRO A 130 5.94 -4.14 -3.51
C PRO A 130 5.13 -3.45 -4.60
N VAL A 131 4.77 -4.20 -5.63
CA VAL A 131 3.96 -3.72 -6.75
C VAL A 131 2.55 -4.29 -6.62
N LEU A 132 1.55 -3.43 -6.46
CA LEU A 132 0.15 -3.83 -6.39
C LEU A 132 -0.40 -4.07 -7.79
N THR A 133 -1.05 -5.20 -7.97
CA THR A 133 -1.73 -5.58 -9.21
C THR A 133 -3.22 -5.74 -8.96
N ALA A 134 -4.03 -5.58 -10.01
CA ALA A 134 -5.44 -5.96 -9.94
C ALA A 134 -5.57 -7.47 -9.68
N HIS A 135 -6.55 -7.87 -8.89
CA HIS A 135 -6.81 -9.29 -8.67
C HIS A 135 -7.75 -9.83 -9.78
N PRO A 136 -7.33 -10.81 -10.58
CA PRO A 136 -8.04 -11.21 -11.79
C PRO A 136 -9.39 -11.89 -11.54
N THR A 137 -9.60 -12.46 -10.35
CA THR A 137 -10.77 -13.33 -10.05
C THR A 137 -11.52 -12.97 -8.77
N GLU A 138 -11.06 -11.98 -7.99
CA GLU A 138 -11.59 -11.74 -6.64
C GLU A 138 -11.84 -10.25 -6.42
N ALA A 139 -12.95 -9.77 -6.98
CA ALA A 139 -13.47 -8.45 -6.69
C ALA A 139 -14.39 -8.51 -5.46
N LYS A 140 -13.84 -8.82 -4.28
CA LYS A 140 -14.60 -8.67 -3.04
C LYS A 140 -15.07 -7.21 -2.94
N ARG A 141 -16.39 -7.01 -2.81
CA ARG A 141 -16.95 -5.66 -2.65
C ARG A 141 -16.34 -4.99 -1.41
N PRO A 142 -16.11 -3.66 -1.43
CA PRO A 142 -15.64 -2.95 -0.25
C PRO A 142 -16.47 -3.24 1.01
N SER A 143 -17.80 -3.38 0.87
CA SER A 143 -18.70 -3.75 1.96
C SER A 143 -18.36 -5.11 2.59
N VAL A 144 -18.06 -6.12 1.77
CA VAL A 144 -17.67 -7.47 2.23
C VAL A 144 -16.37 -7.41 3.01
N ARG A 145 -15.34 -6.70 2.52
CA ARG A 145 -14.07 -6.54 3.26
C ARG A 145 -14.26 -5.84 4.60
N VAL A 146 -15.13 -4.81 4.65
CA VAL A 146 -15.47 -4.14 5.90
C VAL A 146 -16.15 -5.13 6.88
N ARG A 147 -17.02 -6.02 6.39
CA ARG A 147 -17.63 -7.06 7.22
C ARG A 147 -16.61 -8.10 7.69
N HIS A 148 -15.71 -8.56 6.83
CA HIS A 148 -14.63 -9.49 7.21
C HIS A 148 -13.76 -8.90 8.33
N LYS A 149 -13.37 -7.62 8.22
CA LYS A 149 -12.64 -6.92 9.27
C LYS A 149 -13.44 -6.83 10.57
N ALA A 150 -14.74 -6.52 10.49
CA ALA A 150 -15.62 -6.46 11.66
C ALA A 150 -15.73 -7.84 12.34
N ILE A 151 -15.92 -8.91 11.56
CA ILE A 151 -15.94 -10.30 12.06
C ILE A 151 -14.62 -10.64 12.75
N TYR A 152 -13.46 -10.30 12.15
CA TYR A 152 -12.16 -10.53 12.79
C TYR A 152 -12.02 -9.78 14.12
N GLU A 153 -12.46 -8.52 14.19
CA GLU A 153 -12.42 -7.69 15.41
C GLU A 153 -13.38 -8.19 16.50
N GLU A 154 -14.59 -8.62 16.12
CA GLU A 154 -15.58 -9.21 17.02
C GLU A 154 -15.13 -10.60 17.51
N LEU A 155 -14.55 -11.44 16.65
CA LEU A 155 -13.98 -12.73 17.04
C LEU A 155 -12.88 -12.55 18.09
N ARG A 156 -11.97 -11.59 17.87
CA ARG A 156 -10.93 -11.22 18.84
C ARG A 156 -11.54 -10.77 20.17
N SER A 157 -12.60 -9.97 20.13
CA SER A 157 -13.29 -9.47 21.32
C SER A 157 -14.01 -10.61 22.05
N TYR A 158 -14.64 -11.52 21.30
CA TYR A 158 -15.37 -12.67 21.81
C TYR A 158 -14.46 -13.60 22.60
N GLU A 159 -13.30 -13.94 22.04
CA GLU A 159 -12.28 -14.73 22.73
C GLU A 159 -11.85 -14.10 24.06
N SER A 160 -11.65 -12.77 24.08
CA SER A 160 -11.24 -12.06 25.30
C SER A 160 -12.35 -12.02 26.37
N ALA A 161 -13.61 -12.07 25.93
CA ALA A 161 -14.79 -11.96 26.76
C ALA A 161 -15.37 -13.33 27.17
N LYS A 162 -14.80 -14.45 26.70
CA LYS A 162 -15.36 -15.81 26.85
C LYS A 162 -15.65 -16.21 28.30
N ASN A 163 -14.87 -15.68 29.26
CA ASN A 163 -15.03 -15.97 30.69
C ASN A 163 -15.98 -15.03 31.43
N ASP A 164 -16.50 -13.98 30.77
CA ASP A 164 -17.49 -13.07 31.35
C ASP A 164 -18.88 -13.45 30.80
N PRO A 165 -19.80 -14.01 31.62
CA PRO A 165 -21.10 -14.46 31.15
C PRO A 165 -21.97 -13.37 30.52
N HIS A 166 -21.87 -12.13 31.00
CA HIS A 166 -22.71 -11.03 30.52
C HIS A 166 -22.06 -10.33 29.33
N TYR A 167 -20.79 -9.96 29.46
CA TYR A 167 -20.08 -9.29 28.38
C TYR A 167 -19.85 -10.24 27.20
N GLY A 168 -19.47 -11.50 27.46
CA GLY A 168 -19.31 -12.53 26.44
C GLY A 168 -20.58 -12.78 25.65
N ARG A 169 -21.75 -12.80 26.30
CA ARG A 169 -23.04 -12.91 25.59
C ARG A 169 -23.29 -11.73 24.65
N ARG A 170 -23.05 -10.50 25.11
CA ARG A 170 -23.20 -9.30 24.28
C ARG A 170 -22.30 -9.34 23.04
N VAL A 171 -21.03 -9.73 23.21
CA VAL A 171 -20.08 -9.81 22.09
C VAL A 171 -20.44 -10.95 21.14
N ALA A 172 -20.92 -12.09 21.65
CA ALA A 172 -21.43 -13.17 20.81
C ALA A 172 -22.63 -12.73 19.96
N ASP A 173 -23.54 -11.95 20.52
CA ASP A 173 -24.69 -11.41 19.78
C ASP A 173 -24.25 -10.42 18.69
N SER A 174 -23.24 -9.57 18.96
CA SER A 174 -22.60 -8.72 17.94
C SER A 174 -21.95 -9.54 16.82
N LEU A 175 -21.19 -10.59 17.16
CA LEU A 175 -20.57 -11.47 16.16
C LEU A 175 -21.62 -12.18 15.29
N ARG A 176 -22.70 -12.70 15.89
CA ARG A 176 -23.83 -13.28 15.14
C ARG A 176 -24.47 -12.26 14.19
N ALA A 177 -24.64 -11.01 14.63
CA ALA A 177 -25.18 -9.95 13.78
C ALA A 177 -24.25 -9.64 12.59
N GLU A 178 -22.93 -9.65 12.78
CA GLU A 178 -21.96 -9.47 11.69
C GLU A 178 -21.99 -10.63 10.69
N LEU A 179 -22.04 -11.87 11.18
CA LEU A 179 -22.21 -13.07 10.34
C LEU A 179 -23.51 -13.04 9.53
N GLN A 180 -24.62 -12.65 10.17
CA GLN A 180 -25.91 -12.49 9.50
C GLN A 180 -25.88 -11.36 8.46
N THR A 181 -25.22 -10.25 8.78
CA THR A 181 -25.07 -9.11 7.85
C THR A 181 -24.24 -9.50 6.63
N LEU A 182 -23.17 -10.29 6.81
CA LEU A 182 -22.38 -10.81 5.70
C LEU A 182 -23.23 -11.67 4.76
N TRP A 183 -24.08 -12.55 5.30
CA TRP A 183 -25.02 -13.34 4.52
C TRP A 183 -25.96 -12.46 3.66
N TYR A 184 -26.59 -11.45 4.24
CA TYR A 184 -27.50 -10.58 3.46
C TYR A 184 -26.77 -9.62 2.52
N THR A 185 -25.50 -9.30 2.79
CA THR A 185 -24.68 -8.50 1.88
C THR A 185 -24.44 -9.26 0.58
N GLY A 186 -24.18 -10.56 0.66
CA GLY A 186 -23.83 -11.43 -0.46
C GLY A 186 -22.40 -11.23 -0.95
N GLU A 187 -21.75 -12.29 -1.41
CA GLU A 187 -20.35 -12.23 -1.83
C GLU A 187 -20.14 -12.41 -3.34
N ILE A 188 -20.93 -13.28 -3.96
CA ILE A 188 -20.72 -13.67 -5.36
C ILE A 188 -21.10 -12.53 -6.30
N PHE A 189 -20.10 -11.97 -6.98
CA PHE A 189 -20.28 -10.98 -8.03
C PHE A 189 -19.93 -11.60 -9.38
N VAL A 190 -20.84 -11.48 -10.36
CA VAL A 190 -20.72 -12.13 -11.67
C VAL A 190 -20.05 -11.21 -12.71
N GLN A 191 -19.78 -9.95 -12.37
CA GLN A 191 -19.22 -8.96 -13.30
C GLN A 191 -17.78 -8.56 -12.93
N ARG A 192 -16.94 -8.42 -13.96
CA ARG A 192 -15.57 -7.91 -13.82
C ARG A 192 -15.63 -6.43 -13.40
N PRO A 193 -14.90 -6.02 -12.34
CA PRO A 193 -14.91 -4.63 -11.89
C PRO A 193 -14.30 -3.70 -12.96
N ALA A 194 -14.71 -2.44 -12.92
CA ALA A 194 -14.02 -1.40 -13.69
C ALA A 194 -12.62 -1.13 -13.08
N VAL A 195 -11.67 -0.62 -13.87
CA VAL A 195 -10.30 -0.31 -13.42
C VAL A 195 -10.30 0.63 -12.21
N GLN A 196 -11.21 1.61 -12.17
CA GLN A 196 -11.37 2.52 -11.04
C GLN A 196 -11.87 1.79 -9.78
N GLU A 197 -12.68 0.76 -9.91
CA GLU A 197 -13.13 -0.05 -8.77
C GLU A 197 -12.00 -0.94 -8.24
N GLU A 198 -11.15 -1.48 -9.13
CA GLU A 198 -9.92 -2.17 -8.74
C GLU A 198 -9.00 -1.25 -7.95
N LEU A 199 -8.83 0.01 -8.40
CA LEU A 199 -8.02 1.00 -7.68
C LEU A 199 -8.62 1.29 -6.30
N ARG A 200 -9.93 1.54 -6.22
CA ARG A 200 -10.64 1.73 -4.94
C ARG A 200 -10.52 0.53 -3.99
N ASN A 201 -10.28 -0.67 -4.52
CA ASN A 201 -10.04 -1.85 -3.71
C ASN A 201 -8.61 -1.88 -3.14
N ALA A 202 -7.63 -1.38 -3.88
CA ALA A 202 -6.23 -1.31 -3.45
C ALA A 202 -5.96 -0.11 -2.50
N LEU A 203 -6.65 1.02 -2.70
CA LEU A 203 -6.42 2.27 -1.98
C LEU A 203 -6.42 2.12 -0.45
N PRO A 204 -7.36 1.42 0.22
CA PRO A 204 -7.33 1.26 1.68
C PRO A 204 -6.09 0.54 2.20
N TYR A 205 -5.48 -0.34 1.41
CA TYR A 205 -4.21 -0.97 1.80
C TYR A 205 -3.08 0.07 1.77
N LEU A 206 -2.98 0.84 0.69
CA LEU A 206 -1.96 1.88 0.52
C LEU A 206 -2.12 3.05 1.50
N SER A 207 -3.34 3.53 1.71
CA SER A 207 -3.60 4.75 2.48
C SER A 207 -3.88 4.48 3.96
N GLU A 208 -4.28 3.27 4.37
CA GLU A 208 -4.58 2.98 5.78
C GLU A 208 -3.75 1.86 6.38
N THR A 209 -3.58 0.74 5.68
CA THR A 209 -2.97 -0.46 6.27
C THR A 209 -1.44 -0.39 6.25
N PHE A 210 -0.84 -0.16 5.08
CA PHE A 210 0.61 -0.14 4.93
C PHE A 210 1.29 0.98 5.72
N PRO A 211 0.74 2.20 5.85
CA PRO A 211 1.31 3.22 6.72
C PRO A 211 1.46 2.72 8.17
N GLU A 212 0.41 2.11 8.73
CA GLU A 212 0.44 1.55 10.08
C GLU A 212 1.41 0.35 10.18
N VAL A 213 1.56 -0.45 9.12
CA VAL A 213 2.54 -1.54 9.06
C VAL A 213 3.97 -1.00 9.04
N VAL A 214 4.27 0.03 8.26
CA VAL A 214 5.59 0.68 8.19
C VAL A 214 6.01 1.18 9.57
N ILE A 215 5.12 1.89 10.28
CA ILE A 215 5.39 2.38 11.63
C ILE A 215 5.76 1.22 12.57
N ARG A 216 5.01 0.12 12.51
CA ARG A 216 5.29 -1.08 13.32
C ARG A 216 6.57 -1.79 12.91
N LEU A 217 6.90 -1.81 11.61
CA LEU A 217 8.10 -2.44 11.08
C LEU A 217 9.36 -1.70 11.55
N ASP A 218 9.38 -0.38 11.44
CA ASP A 218 10.51 0.44 11.90
C ASP A 218 10.67 0.32 13.42
N ARG A 219 9.58 0.34 14.18
CA ARG A 219 9.62 0.13 15.63
C ARG A 219 10.11 -1.27 16.02
N SER A 220 9.68 -2.29 15.28
CA SER A 220 10.11 -3.68 15.49
C SER A 220 11.59 -3.87 15.16
N LEU A 221 12.10 -3.19 14.12
CA LEU A 221 13.53 -3.17 13.80
C LEU A 221 14.34 -2.56 14.95
N GLU A 222 13.92 -1.41 15.47
CA GLU A 222 14.57 -0.75 16.60
C GLU A 222 14.65 -1.64 17.85
N LEU A 223 13.54 -2.29 18.22
CA LEU A 223 13.50 -3.19 19.36
C LEU A 223 14.40 -4.41 19.13
N ALA A 224 14.36 -5.01 17.93
CA ALA A 224 15.26 -6.11 17.56
C ALA A 224 16.74 -5.72 17.62
N TRP A 225 17.06 -4.46 17.29
CA TRP A 225 18.41 -3.91 17.38
C TRP A 225 18.90 -3.87 18.84
N GLN A 226 18.04 -3.40 19.75
CA GLN A 226 18.32 -3.36 21.18
C GLN A 226 18.42 -4.77 21.78
N ASP A 227 17.52 -5.69 21.39
CA ASP A 227 17.53 -7.09 21.84
C ASP A 227 18.83 -7.81 21.44
N ALA A 228 19.47 -7.39 20.35
CA ALA A 228 20.77 -7.90 19.90
C ALA A 228 21.97 -7.26 20.63
N GLY A 229 21.73 -6.33 21.56
CA GLY A 229 22.77 -5.61 22.30
C GLY A 229 23.45 -4.49 21.51
N TRP A 230 22.89 -4.08 20.37
CA TRP A 230 23.42 -3.00 19.54
C TRP A 230 22.85 -1.64 19.96
N ASN A 231 23.56 -0.56 19.60
CA ASN A 231 23.20 0.78 20.03
C ASN A 231 22.19 1.40 19.05
N ILE A 232 20.94 1.49 19.48
CA ILE A 232 19.85 2.10 18.70
C ILE A 232 20.16 3.53 18.21
N GLU A 233 20.96 4.30 18.94
CA GLU A 233 21.33 5.66 18.51
C GLU A 233 22.22 5.66 17.26
N ASN A 234 23.03 4.61 17.05
CA ASN A 234 23.79 4.45 15.82
C ASN A 234 22.87 4.22 14.62
N LEU A 235 21.87 3.34 14.77
CA LEU A 235 20.84 3.08 13.75
C LEU A 235 20.08 4.36 13.38
N ARG A 236 19.63 5.12 14.39
CA ARG A 236 18.87 6.36 14.24
C ARG A 236 19.69 7.47 13.59
N LYS A 237 20.91 7.74 14.09
CA LYS A 237 21.80 8.79 13.57
C LYS A 237 22.18 8.54 12.12
N GLU A 238 22.38 7.28 11.75
CA GLU A 238 22.71 6.89 10.38
C GLU A 238 21.49 6.81 9.45
N ASN A 239 20.27 7.01 9.99
CA ASN A 239 19.00 6.79 9.31
C ASN A 239 18.98 5.43 8.57
N ALA A 240 19.42 4.37 9.25
CA ALA A 240 19.68 3.07 8.64
C ALA A 240 18.42 2.18 8.59
N TYR A 241 17.34 2.72 8.05
CA TYR A 241 16.09 1.98 7.80
C TYR A 241 16.04 1.51 6.34
N PRO A 242 15.40 0.36 6.03
CA PRO A 242 15.22 -0.08 4.66
C PRO A 242 14.52 0.98 3.81
N LYS A 243 14.93 1.09 2.54
CA LYS A 243 14.23 1.92 1.56
C LYS A 243 12.98 1.18 1.10
N LEU A 244 11.83 1.62 1.55
CA LEU A 244 10.54 1.09 1.12
C LEU A 244 9.94 2.04 0.08
N ARG A 245 9.41 1.48 -1.00
CA ARG A 245 8.58 2.16 -1.99
C ARG A 245 7.38 1.29 -2.29
N PHE A 246 6.27 1.89 -2.72
CA PHE A 246 5.12 1.14 -3.21
C PHE A 246 4.87 1.53 -4.65
N SER A 247 4.61 0.53 -5.48
CA SER A 247 4.28 0.73 -6.89
C SER A 247 2.93 0.08 -7.18
N ASN A 248 2.29 0.52 -8.25
CA ASN A 248 0.94 0.12 -8.61
C ASN A 248 0.83 -0.05 -10.13
N TRP A 249 0.20 -1.12 -10.56
CA TRP A 249 -0.12 -1.39 -11.97
C TRP A 249 -1.56 -1.02 -12.32
N ILE A 250 -2.44 -0.89 -11.33
CA ILE A 250 -3.86 -0.61 -11.57
C ILE A 250 -4.02 0.78 -12.17
N GLY A 251 -4.53 0.86 -13.39
CA GLY A 251 -4.63 2.13 -14.14
C GLY A 251 -3.38 2.52 -14.93
N GLY A 252 -2.31 1.71 -14.89
CA GLY A 252 -1.10 1.89 -15.68
C GLY A 252 -0.75 0.71 -16.60
N ASP A 253 -1.22 -0.50 -16.27
CA ASP A 253 -1.06 -1.71 -17.07
C ASP A 253 -2.11 -1.81 -18.19
N ARG A 254 -1.64 -1.72 -19.43
CA ARG A 254 -2.47 -1.74 -20.65
C ARG A 254 -2.35 -3.03 -21.44
N ASP A 255 -1.45 -3.93 -21.03
CA ASP A 255 -1.15 -5.16 -21.76
C ASP A 255 -2.37 -6.09 -21.76
N GLY A 256 -3.03 -6.21 -22.92
CA GLY A 256 -4.30 -6.93 -23.06
C GLY A 256 -5.51 -6.26 -22.39
N HIS A 257 -5.39 -4.98 -21.96
CA HIS A 257 -6.44 -4.27 -21.24
C HIS A 257 -6.87 -2.97 -21.95
N PRO A 258 -7.76 -3.02 -22.96
CA PRO A 258 -8.11 -1.86 -23.79
C PRO A 258 -8.78 -0.72 -23.00
N PHE A 259 -9.34 -1.01 -21.83
CA PHE A 259 -10.02 -0.01 -20.99
C PHE A 259 -9.06 0.87 -20.18
N VAL A 260 -7.75 0.61 -20.17
CA VAL A 260 -6.79 1.50 -19.53
C VAL A 260 -6.38 2.58 -20.54
N THR A 261 -7.15 3.67 -20.55
CA THR A 261 -6.93 4.84 -21.41
C THR A 261 -6.05 5.89 -20.72
N PRO A 262 -5.53 6.89 -21.45
CA PRO A 262 -4.85 8.04 -20.83
C PRO A 262 -5.71 8.74 -19.76
N GLU A 263 -7.02 8.85 -19.96
CA GLU A 263 -7.95 9.45 -18.99
C GLU A 263 -8.02 8.62 -17.69
N VAL A 264 -8.07 7.29 -17.81
CA VAL A 264 -8.03 6.39 -16.65
C VAL A 264 -6.72 6.54 -15.88
N THR A 265 -5.61 6.63 -16.60
CA THR A 265 -4.27 6.83 -16.02
C THR A 265 -4.18 8.16 -15.27
N LYS A 266 -4.70 9.24 -15.90
CA LYS A 266 -4.77 10.57 -15.30
C LYS A 266 -5.62 10.58 -14.02
N SER A 267 -6.80 9.93 -14.05
CA SER A 267 -7.68 9.79 -12.89
C SER A 267 -6.97 9.01 -11.77
N THR A 268 -6.30 7.93 -12.12
CA THR A 268 -5.54 7.09 -11.18
C THR A 268 -4.47 7.90 -10.45
N LEU A 269 -3.65 8.67 -11.19
CA LEU A 269 -2.63 9.52 -10.59
C LEU A 269 -3.22 10.60 -9.66
N ALA A 270 -4.39 11.14 -10.01
CA ALA A 270 -5.09 12.11 -9.15
C ALA A 270 -5.62 11.45 -7.87
N GLU A 271 -6.27 10.29 -7.98
CA GLU A 271 -6.80 9.55 -6.82
C GLU A 271 -5.67 9.12 -5.86
N LEU A 272 -4.54 8.67 -6.38
CA LEU A 272 -3.36 8.33 -5.57
C LEU A 272 -2.83 9.56 -4.81
N HIS A 273 -2.72 10.71 -5.47
CA HIS A 273 -2.30 11.97 -4.83
C HIS A 273 -3.27 12.43 -3.74
N GLU A 274 -4.58 12.43 -4.02
CA GLU A 274 -5.61 12.81 -3.05
C GLU A 274 -5.59 11.90 -1.82
N ASN A 275 -5.42 10.58 -2.02
CA ASN A 275 -5.32 9.64 -0.91
C ASN A 275 -4.01 9.81 -0.11
N ALA A 276 -2.89 10.18 -0.75
CA ALA A 276 -1.66 10.54 -0.03
C ALA A 276 -1.89 11.72 0.90
N VAL A 277 -2.55 12.77 0.42
CA VAL A 277 -2.86 13.98 1.20
C VAL A 277 -3.77 13.63 2.38
N CYS A 278 -4.88 12.92 2.14
CA CYS A 278 -5.81 12.48 3.18
C CYS A 278 -5.12 11.60 4.24
N MET A 279 -4.21 10.71 3.81
CA MET A 279 -3.41 9.88 4.71
C MET A 279 -2.54 10.78 5.62
N HIS A 280 -1.73 11.67 5.05
CA HIS A 280 -0.84 12.55 5.82
C HIS A 280 -1.61 13.44 6.78
N GLN A 281 -2.71 14.05 6.34
CA GLN A 281 -3.58 14.87 7.20
C GLN A 281 -4.10 14.08 8.40
N ARG A 282 -4.61 12.85 8.19
CA ARG A 282 -5.09 12.00 9.29
C ARG A 282 -3.98 11.67 10.29
N HIS A 283 -2.76 11.37 9.83
CA HIS A 283 -1.62 11.09 10.71
C HIS A 283 -1.14 12.35 11.46
N LEU A 284 -1.04 13.49 10.77
CA LEU A 284 -0.75 14.79 11.40
C LEU A 284 -1.78 15.13 12.47
N ILE A 285 -3.06 14.90 12.20
CA ILE A 285 -4.14 15.18 13.15
C ILE A 285 -3.99 14.34 14.42
N LYS A 286 -3.78 13.02 14.26
CA LYS A 286 -3.55 12.09 15.38
C LYS A 286 -2.34 12.48 16.22
N VAL A 287 -1.27 12.96 15.59
CA VAL A 287 -0.03 13.36 16.27
C VAL A 287 -0.19 14.70 16.96
N ALA A 288 -0.85 15.68 16.33
CA ALA A 288 -1.11 16.98 16.93
C ALA A 288 -1.82 16.87 18.29
N ASP A 289 -2.76 15.95 18.44
CA ASP A 289 -3.48 15.72 19.72
C ASP A 289 -2.59 15.20 20.85
N LYS A 290 -1.39 14.66 20.53
CA LYS A 290 -0.41 14.19 21.50
C LYS A 290 0.64 15.23 21.87
N LEU A 291 0.79 16.30 21.09
CA LEU A 291 1.87 17.29 21.24
C LEU A 291 1.48 18.48 22.12
N THR A 292 0.99 18.20 23.32
CA THR A 292 0.52 19.20 24.30
C THR A 292 1.65 19.85 25.11
N LEU A 293 2.88 19.83 24.60
CA LEU A 293 4.05 20.43 25.27
C LEU A 293 3.92 21.95 25.29
N ALA A 294 4.01 22.54 26.48
CA ALA A 294 3.82 23.96 26.70
C ALA A 294 4.94 24.58 27.58
N PRO A 295 5.23 25.89 27.43
CA PRO A 295 5.98 26.66 28.42
C PRO A 295 5.26 26.69 29.79
N PRO A 296 5.97 26.95 30.92
CA PRO A 296 7.41 27.23 31.01
C PRO A 296 8.28 25.98 31.05
N PHE A 297 7.69 24.78 31.16
CA PHE A 297 8.43 23.52 31.29
C PHE A 297 9.23 23.16 30.04
N THR A 298 8.86 23.72 28.89
CA THR A 298 9.54 23.49 27.61
C THR A 298 10.01 24.82 27.01
N LYS A 299 11.31 24.95 26.73
CA LYS A 299 11.85 26.11 26.02
C LYS A 299 11.61 25.94 24.52
N VAL A 300 10.75 26.78 23.96
CA VAL A 300 10.38 26.74 22.55
C VAL A 300 11.49 27.37 21.68
N PRO A 301 12.08 26.63 20.74
CA PRO A 301 13.10 27.15 19.83
C PRO A 301 12.62 28.33 18.97
N SER A 302 13.52 29.26 18.65
CA SER A 302 13.19 30.46 17.85
C SER A 302 12.70 30.09 16.44
N ARG A 303 13.37 29.14 15.78
CA ARG A 303 13.01 28.66 14.45
C ARG A 303 11.57 28.14 14.35
N LEU A 304 11.08 27.45 15.38
CA LEU A 304 9.70 26.97 15.42
C LEU A 304 8.72 28.13 15.55
N LYS A 305 9.03 29.12 16.40
CA LYS A 305 8.20 30.33 16.54
C LYS A 305 8.14 31.11 15.23
N GLU A 306 9.27 31.28 14.55
CA GLU A 306 9.35 31.96 13.26
C GLU A 306 8.52 31.24 12.19
N ALA A 307 8.64 29.91 12.08
CA ALA A 307 7.83 29.13 11.14
C ALA A 307 6.33 29.23 11.43
N ILE A 308 5.92 29.15 12.71
CA ILE A 308 4.53 29.37 13.12
C ILE A 308 4.02 30.75 12.65
N GLN A 309 4.81 31.81 12.87
CA GLN A 309 4.41 33.16 12.45
C GLN A 309 4.31 33.30 10.93
N THR A 310 5.22 32.68 10.18
CA THR A 310 5.17 32.62 8.72
C THR A 310 3.89 31.93 8.25
N TYR A 311 3.57 30.77 8.81
CA TYR A 311 2.41 29.98 8.37
C TYR A 311 1.07 30.58 8.81
N ILE A 312 1.02 31.28 9.96
CA ILE A 312 -0.15 32.08 10.33
C ILE A 312 -0.45 33.13 9.25
N LYS A 313 0.58 33.84 8.76
CA LYS A 313 0.42 34.85 7.72
C LYS A 313 0.03 34.24 6.37
N GLU A 314 0.68 33.15 5.98
CA GLU A 314 0.41 32.45 4.72
C GLU A 314 -1.01 31.89 4.64
N LEU A 315 -1.55 31.41 5.77
CA LEU A 315 -2.87 30.77 5.85
C LEU A 315 -3.99 31.75 6.24
N GLY A 316 -3.66 33.03 6.47
CA GLY A 316 -4.63 34.09 6.77
C GLY A 316 -5.51 33.81 7.99
N ASP A 317 -6.83 33.94 7.81
CA ASP A 317 -7.81 33.78 8.89
C ASP A 317 -7.82 32.37 9.49
N ALA A 318 -7.59 31.34 8.66
CA ALA A 318 -7.52 29.97 9.14
C ALA A 318 -6.31 29.76 10.06
N GLY A 319 -5.13 30.23 9.62
CA GLY A 319 -3.92 30.22 10.44
C GLY A 319 -4.07 30.98 11.76
N SER A 320 -4.69 32.15 11.71
CA SER A 320 -4.96 32.98 12.90
C SER A 320 -5.89 32.28 13.90
N ARG A 321 -6.95 31.61 13.42
CA ARG A 321 -7.87 30.84 14.28
C ARG A 321 -7.18 29.65 14.94
N ILE A 322 -6.35 28.92 14.19
CA ILE A 322 -5.57 27.79 14.70
C ILE A 322 -4.62 28.26 15.80
N ALA A 323 -3.82 29.30 15.51
CA ALA A 323 -2.86 29.84 16.47
C ALA A 323 -3.54 30.40 17.72
N HIS A 324 -4.72 31.02 17.59
CA HIS A 324 -5.47 31.49 18.76
C HIS A 324 -5.96 30.32 19.65
N ARG A 325 -6.46 29.25 19.02
CA ARG A 325 -7.03 28.08 19.71
C ARG A 325 -5.98 27.30 20.49
N TYR A 326 -4.79 27.09 19.91
CA TYR A 326 -3.72 26.26 20.48
C TYR A 326 -2.51 27.09 20.96
N ARG A 327 -2.74 28.36 21.30
CA ARG A 327 -1.68 29.37 21.57
C ARG A 327 -0.67 29.00 22.66
N VAL A 328 -0.99 28.05 23.54
CA VAL A 328 -0.11 27.63 24.63
C VAL A 328 0.69 26.36 24.28
N GLU A 329 0.27 25.62 23.25
CA GLU A 329 0.89 24.39 22.74
C GLU A 329 1.54 24.63 21.35
N PRO A 330 2.79 25.14 21.28
CA PRO A 330 3.42 25.55 20.02
C PRO A 330 3.63 24.40 19.02
N TRP A 331 3.99 23.20 19.47
CA TRP A 331 4.14 22.06 18.55
C TRP A 331 2.79 21.57 18.01
N GLN A 332 1.75 21.51 18.85
CA GLN A 332 0.40 21.24 18.39
C GLN A 332 -0.08 22.31 17.39
N THR A 333 0.15 23.60 17.68
CA THR A 333 -0.14 24.70 16.76
C THR A 333 0.56 24.49 15.42
N PHE A 334 1.88 24.21 15.44
CA PHE A 334 2.65 24.02 14.23
C PHE A 334 2.11 22.87 13.37
N ILE A 335 1.90 21.68 13.95
CA ILE A 335 1.35 20.53 13.22
C ILE A 335 -0.06 20.81 12.69
N ARG A 336 -0.92 21.53 13.44
CA ARG A 336 -2.25 21.94 12.98
C ARG A 336 -2.18 22.92 11.79
N LEU A 337 -1.18 23.80 11.76
CA LEU A 337 -0.91 24.65 10.60
C LEU A 337 -0.46 23.82 9.39
N LEU A 338 0.33 22.75 9.57
CA LEU A 338 0.69 21.85 8.46
C LEU A 338 -0.53 21.13 7.87
N VAL A 339 -1.50 20.74 8.71
CA VAL A 339 -2.77 20.16 8.23
C VAL A 339 -3.51 21.17 7.34
N GLU A 340 -3.62 22.42 7.77
CA GLU A 340 -4.24 23.50 6.99
C GLU A 340 -3.46 23.82 5.71
N ARG A 341 -2.12 23.75 5.73
CA ARG A 341 -1.28 23.85 4.52
C ARG A 341 -1.66 22.78 3.49
N PHE A 342 -1.92 21.55 3.91
CA PHE A 342 -2.42 20.51 3.02
C PHE A 342 -3.82 20.83 2.49
N GLU A 343 -4.75 21.28 3.34
CA GLU A 343 -6.11 21.64 2.93
C GLU A 343 -6.12 22.75 1.87
N GLN A 344 -5.18 23.70 1.95
CA GLN A 344 -5.01 24.78 0.99
C GLN A 344 -4.05 24.46 -0.17
N GLY A 345 -3.58 23.21 -0.29
CA GLY A 345 -2.69 22.77 -1.39
C GLY A 345 -1.34 23.48 -1.43
N LYS A 346 -0.76 23.85 -0.27
CA LYS A 346 0.50 24.61 -0.14
C LYS A 346 1.77 23.78 -0.26
N TYR A 347 1.65 22.47 -0.47
CA TYR A 347 2.79 21.59 -0.72
C TYR A 347 2.81 21.19 -2.19
N GLU A 348 3.83 21.66 -2.91
CA GLU A 348 4.07 21.29 -4.30
C GLU A 348 4.92 20.01 -4.38
N THR A 349 5.85 19.86 -3.44
CA THR A 349 6.79 18.74 -3.40
C THR A 349 6.84 18.05 -2.04
N SER A 350 7.17 16.74 -2.03
CA SER A 350 7.39 16.00 -0.78
C SER A 350 8.55 16.55 0.04
N ALA A 351 9.53 17.21 -0.59
CA ALA A 351 10.70 17.79 0.07
C ALA A 351 10.33 18.97 1.00
N GLU A 352 9.38 19.81 0.57
CA GLU A 352 8.84 20.91 1.40
C GLU A 352 8.17 20.35 2.67
N TYR A 353 7.34 19.33 2.50
CA TYR A 353 6.66 18.68 3.62
C TYR A 353 7.66 17.99 4.58
N LEU A 354 8.63 17.26 4.04
CA LEU A 354 9.70 16.64 4.84
C LEU A 354 10.50 17.69 5.63
N SER A 355 10.77 18.86 5.05
CA SER A 355 11.45 19.95 5.74
C SER A 355 10.67 20.41 6.98
N ASP A 356 9.34 20.54 6.87
CA ASP A 356 8.49 20.90 8.00
C ASP A 356 8.46 19.82 9.08
N LEU A 357 8.39 18.54 8.70
CA LEU A 357 8.46 17.43 9.66
C LEU A 357 9.81 17.37 10.37
N ASN A 358 10.91 17.60 9.65
CA ASN A 358 12.25 17.67 10.24
C ASN A 358 12.37 18.85 11.21
N LEU A 359 11.81 20.02 10.87
CA LEU A 359 11.74 21.15 11.80
C LEU A 359 10.97 20.80 13.08
N ALA A 360 9.83 20.11 12.97
CA ALA A 360 9.08 19.65 14.13
C ALA A 360 9.90 18.66 14.98
N HIS A 361 10.55 17.68 14.35
CA HIS A 361 11.36 16.67 15.01
C HIS A 361 12.55 17.30 15.75
N GLU A 362 13.38 18.06 15.04
CA GLU A 362 14.59 18.62 15.61
C GLU A 362 14.29 19.70 16.67
N SER A 363 13.21 20.47 16.52
CA SER A 363 12.80 21.45 17.54
C SER A 363 12.36 20.79 18.86
N LEU A 364 11.75 19.59 18.80
CA LEU A 364 11.50 18.78 20.00
C LEU A 364 12.79 18.25 20.63
N CYS A 365 13.77 17.84 19.81
CA CYS A 365 15.08 17.42 20.30
C CYS A 365 15.82 18.57 21.02
N GLU A 366 15.82 19.78 20.46
CA GLU A 366 16.38 20.98 21.12
C GLU A 366 15.68 21.31 22.44
N ALA A 367 14.37 21.04 22.51
CA ALA A 367 13.56 21.16 23.71
C ALA A 367 13.77 20.02 24.73
N LYS A 368 14.72 19.11 24.48
CA LYS A 368 15.01 17.90 25.29
C LYS A 368 13.83 16.90 25.36
N ALA A 369 12.93 16.95 24.39
CA ALA A 369 11.80 16.04 24.22
C ALA A 369 12.07 15.01 23.10
N SER A 370 13.27 14.43 23.05
CA SER A 370 13.71 13.52 21.98
C SER A 370 12.86 12.25 21.89
N MET A 371 12.39 11.70 23.02
CA MET A 371 11.46 10.55 23.00
C MET A 371 10.15 10.90 22.30
N THR A 372 9.60 12.08 22.56
CA THR A 372 8.38 12.59 21.90
C THR A 372 8.63 12.82 20.40
N ALA A 373 9.77 13.39 20.04
CA ALA A 373 10.18 13.58 18.65
C ALA A 373 10.20 12.25 17.91
N HIS A 374 10.85 11.25 18.51
CA HIS A 374 11.04 9.93 17.91
C HIS A 374 9.77 9.09 17.87
N GLU A 375 8.95 9.11 18.92
CA GLU A 375 7.73 8.28 18.96
C GLU A 375 6.61 8.86 18.08
N TRP A 376 6.54 10.19 17.93
CA TRP A 376 5.39 10.84 17.28
C TRP A 376 5.69 11.56 15.98
N ILE A 377 6.89 12.15 15.79
CA ILE A 377 7.22 12.87 14.55
C ILE A 377 7.99 11.97 13.58
N PHE A 378 8.97 11.19 14.06
CA PHE A 378 9.77 10.32 13.19
C PHE A 378 8.93 9.36 12.32
N PRO A 379 7.83 8.76 12.83
CA PRO A 379 6.92 7.98 11.97
C PRO A 379 6.34 8.79 10.82
N LEU A 380 6.01 10.08 11.02
CA LEU A 380 5.51 10.94 9.95
C LEU A 380 6.58 11.18 8.88
N ILE A 381 7.84 11.38 9.31
CA ILE A 381 8.99 11.52 8.39
C ILE A 381 9.11 10.26 7.53
N ARG A 382 9.08 9.07 8.16
CA ARG A 382 9.14 7.78 7.45
C ARG A 382 7.99 7.62 6.46
N LEU A 383 6.77 7.99 6.83
CA LEU A 383 5.63 7.96 5.91
C LEU A 383 5.81 8.93 4.73
N ALA A 384 6.30 10.14 4.98
CA ALA A 384 6.56 11.12 3.93
C ALA A 384 7.69 10.69 2.99
N GLU A 385 8.73 10.02 3.49
CA GLU A 385 9.81 9.46 2.67
C GLU A 385 9.33 8.31 1.76
N ILE A 386 8.43 7.46 2.28
CA ILE A 386 7.99 6.22 1.60
C ILE A 386 6.84 6.47 0.64
N PHE A 387 5.81 7.21 1.08
CA PHE A 387 4.58 7.42 0.32
C PHE A 387 4.58 8.78 -0.42
N GLY A 388 5.41 9.73 0.01
CA GLY A 388 5.46 11.08 -0.57
C GLY A 388 4.07 11.72 -0.69
N LEU A 389 3.91 12.60 -1.69
CA LEU A 389 2.61 13.14 -2.09
C LEU A 389 1.93 12.31 -3.20
N HIS A 390 2.42 11.10 -3.49
CA HIS A 390 1.95 10.29 -4.62
C HIS A 390 1.39 8.92 -4.20
N LEU A 391 1.53 8.53 -2.93
CA LEU A 391 1.09 7.27 -2.32
C LEU A 391 1.81 6.02 -2.86
N ALA A 392 1.76 5.79 -4.16
CA ALA A 392 2.48 4.74 -4.86
C ALA A 392 2.87 5.22 -6.26
N SER A 393 4.02 4.78 -6.77
CA SER A 393 4.45 5.07 -8.13
C SER A 393 3.61 4.25 -9.11
N LEU A 394 3.12 4.88 -10.19
CA LEU A 394 2.35 4.18 -11.21
C LEU A 394 3.30 3.63 -12.28
N ASP A 395 3.45 2.31 -12.34
CA ASP A 395 4.14 1.67 -13.47
C ASP A 395 3.23 1.68 -14.69
N VAL A 396 3.87 1.82 -15.84
CA VAL A 396 3.22 1.81 -17.14
C VAL A 396 3.63 0.53 -17.84
N ARG A 397 2.67 -0.27 -18.27
CA ARG A 397 2.98 -1.49 -19.03
C ARG A 397 2.22 -1.53 -20.34
N ASN A 398 2.92 -1.86 -21.42
CA ASN A 398 2.29 -2.11 -22.71
C ASN A 398 3.05 -3.15 -23.53
N ASN A 399 2.34 -3.78 -24.47
CA ASN A 399 2.90 -4.83 -25.33
C ASN A 399 3.79 -4.24 -26.44
N SER A 400 4.90 -4.88 -26.77
CA SER A 400 5.76 -4.50 -27.89
C SER A 400 5.01 -4.38 -29.23
N GLU A 401 4.03 -5.25 -29.49
CA GLU A 401 3.24 -5.22 -30.73
C GLU A 401 2.37 -3.97 -30.85
N ALA A 402 1.89 -3.42 -29.73
CA ALA A 402 1.15 -2.16 -29.73
C ALA A 402 2.06 -0.99 -30.12
N HIS A 403 3.34 -1.03 -29.71
CA HIS A 403 4.32 -0.05 -30.16
C HIS A 403 4.66 -0.21 -31.64
N ASP A 404 4.74 -1.44 -32.15
CA ASP A 404 4.94 -1.71 -33.57
C ASP A 404 3.80 -1.14 -34.43
N ALA A 405 2.55 -1.34 -34.01
CA ALA A 405 1.37 -0.79 -34.70
C ALA A 405 1.38 0.74 -34.72
N ALA A 406 1.67 1.37 -33.58
CA ALA A 406 1.84 2.82 -33.47
C ALA A 406 2.97 3.34 -34.38
N ALA A 407 4.10 2.63 -34.42
CA ALA A 407 5.23 2.99 -35.26
C ALA A 407 4.90 2.90 -36.76
N ALA A 408 4.19 1.85 -37.17
CA ALA A 408 3.76 1.67 -38.56
C ALA A 408 2.90 2.83 -39.05
N GLN A 409 1.90 3.24 -38.25
CA GLN A 409 1.05 4.39 -38.54
C GLN A 409 1.85 5.71 -38.59
N LEU A 410 2.71 5.94 -37.60
CA LEU A 410 3.56 7.13 -37.52
C LEU A 410 4.50 7.25 -38.73
N PHE A 411 5.19 6.17 -39.09
CA PHE A 411 6.17 6.16 -40.17
C PHE A 411 5.52 6.26 -41.54
N ALA A 412 4.36 5.63 -41.75
CA ALA A 412 3.57 5.83 -42.95
C ALA A 412 3.12 7.29 -43.10
N LYS A 413 2.66 7.91 -42.01
CA LYS A 413 2.18 9.31 -42.00
C LYS A 413 3.27 10.30 -42.40
N VAL A 414 4.49 10.13 -41.89
CA VAL A 414 5.63 11.03 -42.17
C VAL A 414 6.40 10.65 -43.45
N GLY A 415 5.89 9.69 -44.23
CA GLY A 415 6.42 9.34 -45.55
C GLY A 415 7.74 8.57 -45.52
N ILE A 416 7.97 7.78 -44.47
CA ILE A 416 9.15 6.91 -44.40
C ILE A 416 8.95 5.74 -45.36
N PRO A 417 9.90 5.47 -46.27
CA PRO A 417 9.77 4.36 -47.21
C PRO A 417 9.57 3.02 -46.49
N ASP A 418 8.52 2.28 -46.87
CA ASP A 418 8.14 0.98 -46.30
C ASP A 418 7.81 1.03 -44.80
N GLY A 419 7.49 2.22 -44.27
CA GLY A 419 7.23 2.46 -42.84
C GLY A 419 5.98 1.76 -42.32
N GLU A 420 4.95 1.60 -43.15
CA GLU A 420 3.72 0.86 -42.86
C GLU A 420 3.98 -0.63 -42.56
N ASN A 421 5.09 -1.19 -43.08
CA ASN A 421 5.49 -2.58 -42.88
C ASN A 421 6.55 -2.74 -41.79
N PHE A 422 6.82 -1.69 -41.00
CA PHE A 422 7.78 -1.73 -39.89
C PHE A 422 7.70 -2.98 -38.99
N PRO A 423 6.51 -3.50 -38.61
CA PRO A 423 6.40 -4.72 -37.78
C PRO A 423 7.02 -5.96 -38.43
N THR A 424 7.14 -5.98 -39.75
CA THR A 424 7.69 -7.11 -40.54
C THR A 424 9.14 -6.91 -40.97
N TRP A 425 9.74 -5.76 -40.65
CA TRP A 425 11.15 -5.49 -40.96
C TRP A 425 12.06 -6.47 -40.22
N THR A 426 13.19 -6.79 -40.86
CA THR A 426 14.25 -7.54 -40.19
C THR A 426 14.82 -6.73 -39.02
N GLU A 427 15.28 -7.41 -37.96
CA GLU A 427 15.86 -6.75 -36.78
C GLU A 427 17.01 -5.80 -37.15
N GLU A 428 17.85 -6.20 -38.10
CA GLU A 428 18.96 -5.36 -38.57
C GLU A 428 18.45 -4.04 -39.19
N LYS A 429 17.42 -4.12 -40.04
CA LYS A 429 16.80 -2.93 -40.65
C LYS A 429 16.15 -2.05 -39.58
N ARG A 430 15.40 -2.63 -38.64
CA ARG A 430 14.76 -1.90 -37.54
C ARG A 430 15.80 -1.15 -36.71
N ARG A 431 16.86 -1.83 -36.27
CA ARG A 431 17.91 -1.24 -35.45
C ARG A 431 18.63 -0.09 -36.16
N GLN A 432 19.07 -0.31 -37.41
CA GLN A 432 19.77 0.72 -38.19
C GLN A 432 18.91 1.98 -38.33
N PHE A 433 17.63 1.81 -38.67
CA PHE A 433 16.69 2.90 -38.81
C PHE A 433 16.45 3.65 -37.48
N LEU A 434 16.14 2.92 -36.40
CA LEU A 434 15.83 3.53 -35.10
C LEU A 434 17.03 4.28 -34.51
N VAL A 435 18.25 3.74 -34.65
CA VAL A 435 19.47 4.42 -34.20
C VAL A 435 19.71 5.71 -34.99
N ALA A 436 19.51 5.67 -36.31
CA ALA A 436 19.64 6.85 -37.15
C ALA A 436 18.60 7.93 -36.79
N GLU A 437 17.34 7.54 -36.59
CA GLU A 437 16.28 8.48 -36.22
C GLU A 437 16.44 9.02 -34.79
N LEU A 438 16.85 8.19 -33.82
CA LEU A 438 17.20 8.67 -32.47
C LEU A 438 18.31 9.73 -32.56
N SER A 439 19.35 9.51 -33.36
CA SER A 439 20.43 10.49 -33.54
C SER A 439 19.99 11.82 -34.20
N ASN A 440 18.79 11.86 -34.79
CA ASN A 440 18.26 13.03 -35.45
C ASN A 440 17.32 13.83 -34.51
N PRO A 441 17.59 15.12 -34.24
CA PRO A 441 16.77 15.92 -33.32
C PRO A 441 15.42 16.36 -33.92
N ARG A 442 15.15 16.10 -35.20
CA ARG A 442 13.89 16.50 -35.84
C ARG A 442 12.70 15.73 -35.24
N PRO A 443 11.58 16.41 -34.90
CA PRO A 443 10.34 15.72 -34.55
C PRO A 443 9.71 15.10 -35.79
N PHE A 444 8.93 14.03 -35.60
CA PHE A 444 8.13 13.43 -36.68
C PHE A 444 6.87 14.25 -36.97
N LEU A 445 6.13 14.59 -35.91
CA LEU A 445 4.85 15.28 -35.99
C LEU A 445 4.93 16.64 -35.32
N THR A 446 4.14 17.58 -35.82
CA THR A 446 3.77 18.76 -35.06
C THR A 446 2.69 18.40 -34.02
N ARG A 447 2.51 19.23 -32.99
CA ARG A 447 1.66 18.91 -31.83
C ARG A 447 0.19 18.60 -32.16
N TYR A 448 -0.32 19.09 -33.29
CA TYR A 448 -1.72 18.98 -33.68
C TYR A 448 -1.95 17.99 -34.83
N GLU A 449 -0.91 17.29 -35.28
CA GLU A 449 -1.05 16.29 -36.33
C GLU A 449 -1.42 14.93 -35.73
N GLU A 450 -2.36 14.27 -36.41
CA GLU A 450 -2.79 12.90 -36.14
C GLU A 450 -2.08 11.95 -37.10
N ALA A 451 -1.62 10.81 -36.55
CA ALA A 451 -0.96 9.74 -37.30
C ALA A 451 -1.81 8.47 -37.43
N GLY A 452 -2.88 8.34 -36.65
CA GLY A 452 -3.75 7.17 -36.60
C GLY A 452 -4.03 6.72 -35.17
N ASP A 453 -5.10 5.95 -34.96
CA ASP A 453 -5.62 5.64 -33.62
C ASP A 453 -4.57 4.99 -32.69
N ASP A 454 -3.75 4.07 -33.18
CA ASP A 454 -2.73 3.40 -32.36
C ASP A 454 -1.58 4.36 -32.02
N ALA A 455 -1.09 5.11 -33.01
CA ALA A 455 -0.04 6.09 -32.82
C ALA A 455 -0.47 7.20 -31.86
N ASP A 456 -1.65 7.77 -32.09
CA ASP A 456 -2.18 8.89 -31.30
C ASP A 456 -2.48 8.46 -29.87
N ASN A 457 -2.93 7.23 -29.65
CA ASN A 457 -3.16 6.68 -28.32
C ASN A 457 -1.85 6.50 -27.52
N ILE A 458 -0.82 5.90 -28.12
CA ILE A 458 0.49 5.73 -27.47
C ILE A 458 1.15 7.08 -27.18
N LEU A 459 1.13 7.99 -28.15
CA LEU A 459 1.70 9.33 -27.98
C LEU A 459 0.92 10.14 -26.94
N ALA A 460 -0.41 10.08 -26.92
CA ALA A 460 -1.23 10.73 -25.89
C ALA A 460 -0.85 10.23 -24.48
N TYR A 461 -0.62 8.93 -24.34
CA TYR A 461 -0.18 8.33 -23.10
C TYR A 461 1.19 8.87 -22.63
N PHE A 462 2.21 8.81 -23.49
CA PHE A 462 3.53 9.34 -23.11
C PHE A 462 3.52 10.86 -22.90
N ARG A 463 2.69 11.62 -23.63
CA ARG A 463 2.49 13.07 -23.40
C ARG A 463 1.85 13.35 -22.05
N LEU A 464 0.91 12.50 -21.60
CA LEU A 464 0.34 12.56 -20.25
C LEU A 464 1.43 12.34 -19.21
N LEU A 465 2.25 11.29 -19.34
CA LEU A 465 3.37 11.04 -18.43
C LEU A 465 4.34 12.21 -18.39
N ALA A 466 4.72 12.76 -19.55
CA ALA A 466 5.62 13.91 -19.65
C ALA A 466 5.05 15.14 -18.93
N THR A 467 3.73 15.35 -19.03
CA THR A 467 3.04 16.43 -18.33
C THR A 467 3.06 16.23 -16.81
N HIS A 468 2.81 15.01 -16.34
CA HIS A 468 2.88 14.69 -14.91
C HIS A 468 4.30 14.83 -14.36
N LEU A 469 5.30 14.29 -15.05
CA LEU A 469 6.71 14.39 -14.70
C LEU A 469 7.15 15.85 -14.51
N ARG A 470 6.74 16.75 -15.41
CA ARG A 470 7.06 18.19 -15.33
C ARG A 470 6.34 18.92 -14.20
N LYS A 471 5.10 18.52 -13.88
CA LYS A 471 4.26 19.21 -12.89
C LYS A 471 4.49 18.72 -11.46
N ARG A 472 4.76 17.43 -11.28
CA ARG A 472 4.77 16.77 -9.97
C ARG A 472 6.09 16.05 -9.64
N GLY A 473 7.04 16.06 -10.58
CA GLY A 473 8.31 15.35 -10.43
C GLY A 473 8.22 13.87 -10.79
N PRO A 474 9.35 13.14 -10.69
CA PRO A 474 9.46 11.74 -11.11
C PRO A 474 8.82 10.75 -10.14
N ASP A 475 8.65 11.09 -8.86
CA ASP A 475 8.30 10.12 -7.81
C ASP A 475 6.96 9.41 -8.05
N CYS A 476 6.00 10.04 -8.73
CA CYS A 476 4.69 9.45 -8.99
C CYS A 476 4.66 8.47 -10.17
N LEU A 477 5.72 8.42 -10.98
CA LEU A 477 5.83 7.51 -12.13
C LEU A 477 6.87 6.44 -11.81
N GLY A 478 6.46 5.19 -12.00
CA GLY A 478 7.33 4.04 -11.82
C GLY A 478 8.04 3.67 -13.12
N GLN A 479 8.18 2.36 -13.34
CA GLN A 479 8.84 1.81 -14.51
C GLN A 479 7.96 1.90 -15.76
N LEU A 480 8.62 2.05 -16.91
CA LEU A 480 8.02 1.86 -18.22
C LEU A 480 8.35 0.44 -18.72
N ILE A 481 7.37 -0.45 -18.68
CA ILE A 481 7.51 -1.89 -18.90
C ILE A 481 7.01 -2.25 -20.30
N ILE A 482 7.85 -2.97 -21.05
CA ILE A 482 7.53 -3.47 -22.39
C ILE A 482 7.29 -4.98 -22.29
N SER A 483 6.02 -5.38 -22.28
CA SER A 483 5.65 -6.79 -22.33
C SER A 483 6.01 -7.41 -23.67
N MET A 484 6.29 -8.72 -23.66
CA MET A 484 6.67 -9.48 -24.86
C MET A 484 7.87 -8.89 -25.61
N THR A 485 8.83 -8.26 -24.92
CA THR A 485 10.07 -7.78 -25.53
C THR A 485 10.81 -8.92 -26.22
N ARG A 486 11.03 -8.80 -27.53
CA ARG A 486 11.68 -9.81 -28.38
C ARG A 486 13.12 -9.42 -28.70
N SER A 487 13.38 -8.14 -28.93
CA SER A 487 14.67 -7.68 -29.42
C SER A 487 15.04 -6.28 -28.93
N VAL A 488 16.27 -5.84 -29.25
CA VAL A 488 16.77 -4.51 -28.88
C VAL A 488 15.95 -3.40 -29.55
N SER A 489 15.45 -3.66 -30.77
CA SER A 489 14.61 -2.71 -31.49
C SER A 489 13.31 -2.35 -30.74
N ASP A 490 12.73 -3.24 -29.94
CA ASP A 490 11.53 -2.96 -29.14
C ASP A 490 11.81 -1.86 -28.09
N ILE A 491 12.99 -1.89 -27.46
CA ILE A 491 13.42 -0.89 -26.48
C ILE A 491 13.73 0.45 -27.17
N LEU A 492 14.45 0.40 -28.29
CA LEU A 492 14.79 1.61 -29.06
C LEU A 492 13.56 2.32 -29.60
N LEU A 493 12.55 1.55 -30.04
CA LEU A 493 11.30 2.09 -30.55
C LEU A 493 10.56 2.86 -29.47
N VAL A 494 10.45 2.30 -28.27
CA VAL A 494 9.79 2.98 -27.16
C VAL A 494 10.55 4.26 -26.77
N GLN A 495 11.88 4.26 -26.80
CA GLN A 495 12.66 5.49 -26.60
C GLN A 495 12.34 6.56 -27.67
N LEU A 496 12.20 6.15 -28.93
CA LEU A 496 11.85 7.05 -30.03
C LEU A 496 10.45 7.66 -29.82
N LEU A 497 9.47 6.85 -29.43
CA LEU A 497 8.10 7.30 -29.13
C LEU A 497 8.06 8.20 -27.89
N CYS A 498 8.81 7.87 -26.84
CA CYS A 498 8.96 8.71 -25.64
C CYS A 498 9.56 10.08 -25.98
N ARG A 499 10.56 10.13 -26.88
CA ARG A 499 11.13 11.39 -27.39
C ARG A 499 10.07 12.19 -28.15
N GLU A 500 9.34 11.55 -29.06
CA GLU A 500 8.31 12.20 -29.87
C GLU A 500 7.18 12.78 -28.99
N ALA A 501 6.85 12.10 -27.89
CA ALA A 501 5.91 12.59 -26.90
C ALA A 501 6.47 13.64 -25.92
N GLY A 502 7.78 13.90 -25.95
CA GLY A 502 8.46 14.84 -25.06
C GLY A 502 8.67 14.34 -23.63
N LEU A 503 8.61 13.02 -23.42
CA LEU A 503 8.88 12.33 -22.16
C LEU A 503 10.39 12.11 -21.94
N ALA A 504 11.12 11.79 -23.01
CA ALA A 504 12.57 11.65 -22.99
C ALA A 504 13.23 12.79 -23.77
N LYS A 505 14.41 13.22 -23.31
CA LYS A 505 15.37 14.00 -24.11
C LYS A 505 16.52 13.05 -24.44
N LEU A 506 17.05 13.14 -25.66
CA LEU A 506 18.36 12.56 -25.97
C LEU A 506 19.47 13.50 -25.52
#